data_AF-A0A0G0RL99-F1
#
_entry.id   AF-A0A0G0RL99-F1
#
_cell.length_a   1.000
_cell.length_b   1.000
_cell.length_c   1.000
_cell.angle_alpha   90.00
_cell.angle_beta   90.00
_cell.angle_gamma   90.00
#
_symmetry.space_group_name_H-M   'P 1'
#
loop_
_entity.id
_entity.type
_entity.pdbx_description
1 polymer ?
#
loop_
_entity_poly.entity_id
_entity_poly.type
_entity_poly.pdbx_seq_one_letter_code
_entity_poly.pdbx_strand_id
1 'polypeptide(L)'
;MGTMSLVMAVMFSSLLLGICLVQLRKGDWQFREDRLITVLGCIFSLTTVTLLLSPIWMEYAGAGGTVVVYNDNGKVEAANPMALPCWSNCIDISNTTEFKRVLLSGRVKPITDNPKVRDLSYSGYFWIEDPKSFFESERDCLLRVIPAQSSQEDTTRCLTARVEYYLYEMNNAHSKELALFYNPRDPQQVVRLDALIKDNIAAPLKEHGIRYAGLYSFDVQ
;
A
#
# COMPACT_ATOMS: atom_id res chain seq x y z
N MET A 1 1.10 21.60 -2.59
CA MET A 1 0.64 22.92 -3.12
C MET A 1 1.56 23.58 -4.15
N GLY A 2 2.77 23.06 -4.48
CA GLY A 2 3.68 23.72 -5.44
C GLY A 2 3.47 23.42 -6.94
N THR A 3 2.63 22.44 -7.29
CA THR A 3 2.57 21.88 -8.66
C THR A 3 1.56 22.55 -9.59
N MET A 4 0.49 23.18 -9.07
CA MET A 4 -0.47 23.93 -9.90
C MET A 4 0.19 25.13 -10.62
N SER A 5 1.21 25.75 -10.01
CA SER A 5 1.91 26.90 -10.60
C SER A 5 2.71 26.51 -11.86
N LEU A 6 3.23 25.29 -11.92
CA LEU A 6 4.03 24.82 -13.06
C LEU A 6 3.13 24.50 -14.26
N VAL A 7 2.00 23.83 -14.04
CA VAL A 7 1.05 23.47 -15.11
C VAL A 7 0.44 24.72 -15.73
N MET A 8 0.06 25.70 -14.91
CA MET A 8 -0.42 27.01 -15.40
C MET A 8 0.64 27.72 -16.23
N ALA A 9 1.90 27.74 -15.78
CA ALA A 9 2.99 28.36 -16.54
C ALA A 9 3.25 27.68 -17.89
N VAL A 10 3.17 26.35 -17.97
CA VAL A 10 3.31 25.59 -19.23
C VAL A 10 2.12 25.85 -20.16
N MET A 11 0.89 25.91 -19.65
CA MET A 11 -0.29 26.26 -20.45
C MET A 11 -0.19 27.67 -21.04
N PHE A 12 0.16 28.68 -20.24
CA PHE A 12 0.37 30.04 -20.72
C PHE A 12 1.50 30.14 -21.76
N SER A 13 2.61 29.41 -21.55
CA SER A 13 3.73 29.39 -22.49
C SER A 13 3.35 28.74 -23.82
N SER A 14 2.57 27.65 -23.80
CA SER A 14 2.08 27.00 -25.02
C SER A 14 1.13 27.90 -25.81
N LEU A 15 0.23 28.63 -25.12
CA LEU A 15 -0.70 29.58 -25.74
C LEU A 15 0.06 30.72 -26.45
N LEU A 16 1.07 31.30 -25.78
CA LEU A 16 1.91 32.35 -26.36
C LEU A 16 2.68 31.85 -27.58
N LEU A 17 3.23 30.63 -27.52
CA LEU A 17 3.89 29.97 -28.65
C LEU A 17 2.94 29.78 -29.85
N GLY A 18 1.70 29.36 -29.60
CA GLY A 18 0.66 29.22 -30.61
C GLY A 18 0.30 30.56 -31.27
N ILE A 19 0.16 31.62 -30.46
CA ILE A 19 -0.10 32.99 -30.96
C ILE A 19 1.06 33.47 -31.83
N CYS A 20 2.31 33.29 -31.39
CA CYS A 20 3.51 33.65 -32.17
C CYS A 20 3.55 32.92 -33.51
N LEU A 21 3.24 31.62 -33.54
CA LEU A 21 3.17 30.82 -34.77
C LEU A 21 2.11 31.32 -35.75
N VAL A 22 0.92 31.69 -35.25
CA VAL A 22 -0.15 32.25 -36.08
C VAL A 22 0.27 33.60 -36.68
N GLN A 23 0.92 34.47 -35.90
CA GLN A 23 1.41 35.78 -36.36
C GLN A 23 2.55 35.63 -37.39
N LEU A 24 3.51 34.73 -37.15
CA LEU A 24 4.60 34.42 -38.09
C LEU A 24 4.07 33.89 -39.44
N ARG A 25 2.98 33.09 -39.41
CA ARG A 25 2.36 32.54 -40.62
C ARG A 25 1.56 33.57 -41.42
N LYS A 26 1.03 34.62 -40.76
CA LYS A 26 0.29 35.73 -41.39
C LYS A 26 1.19 36.75 -42.10
N GLY A 27 2.51 36.68 -41.90
CA GLY A 27 3.49 37.39 -42.73
C GLY A 27 3.94 38.77 -42.24
N ASP A 28 3.58 39.18 -41.02
CA ASP A 28 3.93 40.50 -40.48
C ASP A 28 5.33 40.60 -39.86
N TRP A 29 6.11 39.52 -39.85
CA TRP A 29 7.43 39.49 -39.21
C TRP A 29 8.58 39.50 -40.21
N GLN A 30 9.47 40.49 -40.07
CA GLN A 30 10.63 40.74 -40.94
C GLN A 30 11.69 39.61 -40.95
N PHE A 31 11.54 38.56 -40.13
CA PHE A 31 12.45 37.41 -40.02
C PHE A 31 11.72 36.10 -40.31
N ARG A 32 11.15 35.98 -41.50
CA ARG A 32 10.44 34.77 -41.94
C ARG A 32 11.44 33.70 -42.40
N GLU A 33 12.09 33.05 -41.44
CA GLU A 33 12.88 31.85 -41.71
C GLU A 33 11.99 30.61 -41.57
N ASP A 34 11.78 29.89 -42.67
CA ASP A 34 10.93 28.68 -42.71
C ASP A 34 11.36 27.60 -41.70
N ARG A 35 12.66 27.57 -41.35
CA ARG A 35 13.21 26.70 -40.31
C ARG A 35 12.67 27.03 -38.92
N LEU A 36 12.54 28.32 -38.60
CA LEU A 36 12.11 28.79 -37.28
C LEU A 36 10.62 28.49 -37.05
N ILE A 37 9.78 28.63 -38.09
CA ILE A 37 8.37 28.24 -38.06
C ILE A 37 8.22 26.74 -37.82
N THR A 38 9.04 25.92 -38.50
CA THR A 38 9.02 24.47 -38.34
C THR A 38 9.41 24.04 -36.93
N VAL A 39 10.49 24.61 -36.38
CA VAL A 39 10.96 24.31 -35.02
C VAL A 39 9.93 24.72 -33.97
N LEU A 40 9.38 25.94 -34.05
CA LEU A 40 8.34 26.40 -33.14
C LEU A 40 7.07 25.55 -33.25
N GLY A 41 6.69 25.12 -34.46
CA GLY A 41 5.56 24.23 -34.70
C GLY A 41 5.75 22.87 -34.05
N CYS A 42 6.96 22.30 -34.13
CA CYS A 42 7.32 21.07 -33.44
C CYS A 42 7.25 21.24 -31.92
N ILE A 43 7.82 22.32 -31.37
CA ILE A 43 7.78 22.61 -29.92
C ILE A 43 6.34 22.78 -29.42
N PHE A 44 5.52 23.52 -30.16
CA PHE A 44 4.10 23.71 -29.84
C PHE A 44 3.33 22.38 -29.90
N SER A 45 3.58 21.55 -30.92
CA SER A 45 2.93 20.24 -31.03
C SER A 45 3.34 19.32 -29.89
N LEU A 46 4.64 19.28 -29.55
CA LEU A 46 5.16 18.47 -28.45
C LEU A 46 4.54 18.91 -27.11
N THR A 47 4.54 20.22 -26.83
CA THR A 47 3.96 20.78 -25.59
C THR A 47 2.46 20.55 -25.50
N THR A 48 1.73 20.65 -26.61
CA THR A 48 0.28 20.37 -26.64
C THR A 48 -0.01 18.90 -26.38
N VAL A 49 0.78 17.97 -26.96
CA VAL A 49 0.66 16.54 -26.68
C VAL A 49 0.98 16.25 -25.21
N THR A 50 2.03 16.84 -24.66
CA THR A 50 2.37 16.69 -23.24
C THR A 50 1.27 17.24 -22.33
N LEU A 51 0.65 18.37 -22.67
CA LEU A 51 -0.47 18.95 -21.93
C LEU A 51 -1.75 18.12 -22.06
N LEU A 52 -2.04 17.54 -23.22
CA LEU A 52 -3.18 16.64 -23.41
C LEU A 52 -3.01 15.31 -22.67
N LEU A 53 -1.78 14.86 -22.48
CA LEU A 53 -1.45 13.68 -21.67
C LEU A 53 -1.30 14.02 -20.18
N SER A 54 -1.17 15.30 -19.80
CA SER A 54 -1.02 15.74 -18.41
C SER A 54 -2.18 15.43 -17.47
N PRO A 55 -3.46 15.32 -17.90
CA PRO A 55 -4.55 14.87 -17.03
C PRO A 55 -4.42 13.40 -16.63
N ILE A 56 -3.54 12.62 -17.26
CA ILE A 56 -3.21 11.28 -16.82
C ILE A 56 -2.18 11.42 -15.67
N TRP A 57 -2.61 12.00 -14.55
CA TRP A 57 -1.80 12.00 -13.33
C TRP A 57 -1.67 10.54 -12.90
N MET A 58 -0.51 9.94 -13.16
CA MET A 58 -0.21 8.58 -12.76
C MET A 58 0.45 8.62 -11.39
N GLU A 59 -0.14 7.92 -10.43
CA GLU A 59 0.58 7.55 -9.24
C GLU A 59 1.41 6.31 -9.58
N TYR A 60 2.69 6.33 -9.20
CA TYR A 60 3.60 5.22 -9.41
C TYR A 60 3.83 4.56 -8.06
N ALA A 61 3.78 3.23 -8.05
CA ALA A 61 4.16 2.48 -6.88
C ALA A 61 5.63 2.77 -6.57
N GLY A 62 5.94 3.04 -5.30
CA GLY A 62 7.31 3.00 -4.81
C GLY A 62 7.96 1.63 -5.07
N ALA A 63 9.26 1.50 -4.80
CA ALA A 63 10.00 0.27 -5.09
C ALA A 63 9.31 -0.99 -4.52
N GLY A 64 8.70 -1.80 -5.40
CA GLY A 64 7.97 -3.02 -5.05
C GLY A 64 6.58 -2.82 -4.44
N GLY A 65 6.05 -1.59 -4.42
CA GLY A 65 4.75 -1.22 -3.82
C GLY A 65 3.55 -1.59 -4.68
N THR A 66 2.38 -1.07 -4.33
CA THR A 66 1.16 -1.20 -5.12
C THR A 66 0.29 0.04 -4.93
N VAL A 67 -0.05 0.66 -6.06
CA VAL A 67 -1.02 1.75 -6.09
C VAL A 67 -2.40 1.14 -6.07
N VAL A 68 -3.25 1.65 -5.19
CA VAL A 68 -4.66 1.27 -5.11
C VAL A 68 -5.52 2.51 -5.31
N VAL A 69 -6.52 2.41 -6.17
CA VAL A 69 -7.48 3.47 -6.52
C VAL A 69 -8.86 3.10 -5.97
N TYR A 70 -9.55 4.09 -5.43
CA TYR A 70 -10.83 3.91 -4.75
C TYR A 70 -11.84 4.96 -5.19
N ASN A 71 -13.12 4.65 -4.99
CA ASN A 71 -14.17 5.66 -5.08
C ASN A 71 -14.43 6.34 -3.73
N ASP A 72 -15.26 7.38 -3.74
CA ASP A 72 -15.62 8.16 -2.54
C ASP A 72 -16.32 7.35 -1.45
N ASN A 73 -16.85 6.17 -1.80
CA ASN A 73 -17.45 5.24 -0.86
C ASN A 73 -16.42 4.29 -0.22
N GLY A 74 -15.12 4.41 -0.55
CA GLY A 74 -14.09 3.49 -0.07
C GLY A 74 -14.20 2.10 -0.68
N LYS A 75 -14.70 1.96 -1.92
CA LYS A 75 -14.62 0.70 -2.66
C LYS A 75 -13.35 0.73 -3.53
N VAL A 76 -12.58 -0.36 -3.51
CA VAL A 76 -11.43 -0.54 -4.42
C VAL A 76 -11.93 -0.66 -5.87
N GLU A 77 -11.40 0.17 -6.75
CA GLU A 77 -11.69 0.12 -8.19
C GLU A 77 -10.57 -0.59 -8.95
N ALA A 78 -9.31 -0.32 -8.57
CA ALA A 78 -8.15 -0.94 -9.19
C ALA A 78 -6.98 -1.01 -8.21
N ALA A 79 -6.11 -2.00 -8.39
CA ALA A 79 -4.82 -2.10 -7.72
C ALA A 79 -3.76 -2.54 -8.75
N ASN A 80 -2.60 -1.87 -8.77
CA ASN A 80 -1.52 -2.20 -9.70
C ASN A 80 -0.13 -1.99 -9.06
N PRO A 81 0.81 -2.92 -9.23
CA PRO A 81 2.15 -2.84 -8.64
C PRO A 81 3.11 -1.87 -9.35
N MET A 82 2.71 -1.26 -10.48
CA MET A 82 3.52 -0.28 -11.21
C MET A 82 2.95 1.12 -11.13
N ALA A 83 1.77 1.32 -11.72
CA ALA A 83 1.17 2.65 -11.80
C ALA A 83 -0.33 2.58 -12.10
N LEU A 84 -1.07 3.56 -11.61
CA LEU A 84 -2.47 3.80 -11.98
C LEU A 84 -2.73 5.29 -12.13
N PRO A 85 -3.63 5.69 -13.04
CA PRO A 85 -4.13 7.05 -13.06
C PRO A 85 -4.87 7.35 -11.75
N CYS A 86 -4.52 8.44 -11.08
CA CYS A 86 -5.10 8.85 -9.81
C CYS A 86 -5.55 10.31 -9.88
N TRP A 87 -6.85 10.52 -9.71
CA TRP A 87 -7.47 11.84 -9.89
C TRP A 87 -8.00 12.41 -8.56
N SER A 88 -8.35 11.54 -7.61
CA SER A 88 -8.85 11.93 -6.30
C SER A 88 -8.35 11.00 -5.19
N ASN A 89 -8.75 9.73 -5.21
CA ASN A 89 -8.54 8.79 -4.12
C ASN A 89 -7.64 7.63 -4.56
N CYS A 90 -6.34 7.80 -4.40
CA CYS A 90 -5.40 6.70 -4.47
C CYS A 90 -4.44 6.72 -3.30
N ILE A 91 -3.88 5.55 -3.01
CA ILE A 91 -2.77 5.42 -2.08
C ILE A 91 -1.73 4.49 -2.69
N ASP A 92 -0.47 4.84 -2.52
CA ASP A 92 0.61 3.87 -2.68
C ASP A 92 0.78 3.11 -1.36
N ILE A 93 0.57 1.80 -1.39
CA ILE A 93 1.14 0.93 -0.36
C ILE A 93 2.59 0.68 -0.77
N SER A 94 3.45 1.60 -0.36
CA SER A 94 4.89 1.46 -0.60
C SER A 94 5.39 0.17 0.05
N ASN A 95 6.20 -0.60 -0.67
CA ASN A 95 6.88 -1.79 -0.14
C ASN A 95 8.19 -1.38 0.54
N THR A 96 8.10 -0.37 1.40
CA THR A 96 9.17 -0.10 2.36
C THR A 96 9.32 -1.32 3.26
N THR A 97 10.53 -1.54 3.77
CA THR A 97 10.83 -2.69 4.64
C THR A 97 9.92 -2.78 5.86
N GLU A 98 9.36 -1.65 6.30
CA GLU A 98 8.41 -1.55 7.40
C GLU A 98 7.04 -2.15 7.09
N PHE A 99 6.58 -2.09 5.83
CA PHE A 99 5.32 -2.72 5.40
C PHE A 99 5.48 -4.18 4.98
N LYS A 100 6.68 -4.55 4.53
CA LYS A 100 6.93 -5.89 3.98
C LYS A 100 6.82 -6.98 5.04
N ARG A 101 7.06 -6.64 6.33
CA ARG A 101 6.99 -7.55 7.47
C ARG A 101 6.74 -6.78 8.76
N VAL A 102 5.49 -6.73 9.19
CA VAL A 102 5.13 -6.26 10.53
C VAL A 102 5.28 -7.43 11.51
N LEU A 103 6.04 -7.20 12.57
CA LEU A 103 6.19 -8.15 13.67
C LEU A 103 5.05 -7.96 14.66
N LEU A 104 4.18 -8.95 14.80
CA LEU A 104 3.02 -8.90 15.69
C LEU A 104 3.05 -10.07 16.67
N SER A 105 2.64 -9.79 17.90
CA SER A 105 2.81 -10.71 19.03
C SER A 105 1.48 -11.17 19.59
N GLY A 106 1.40 -12.47 19.90
CA GLY A 106 0.35 -13.05 20.73
C GLY A 106 0.90 -13.36 22.12
N ARG A 107 0.06 -13.16 23.14
CA ARG A 107 0.32 -13.61 24.50
C ARG A 107 -0.90 -14.32 25.04
N VAL A 108 -0.67 -15.47 25.66
CA VAL A 108 -1.74 -16.29 26.24
C VAL A 108 -1.26 -16.91 27.54
N LYS A 109 -2.18 -17.01 28.50
CA LYS A 109 -2.03 -17.89 29.64
C LYS A 109 -2.89 -19.13 29.40
N PRO A 110 -2.29 -20.27 29.04
CA PRO A 110 -3.05 -21.48 28.72
C PRO A 110 -3.95 -21.92 29.89
N ILE A 111 -5.18 -22.35 29.59
CA ILE A 111 -6.09 -22.93 30.58
C ILE A 111 -5.79 -24.43 30.69
N THR A 112 -5.33 -24.86 31.85
CA THR A 112 -4.87 -26.24 32.08
C THR A 112 -4.94 -26.59 33.56
N ASP A 113 -5.14 -27.87 33.85
CA ASP A 113 -5.23 -28.41 35.20
C ASP A 113 -3.88 -28.38 35.95
N ASN A 114 -2.79 -28.04 35.26
CA ASN A 114 -1.46 -27.93 35.85
C ASN A 114 -1.25 -26.53 36.45
N PRO A 115 -1.04 -26.40 37.78
CA PRO A 115 -0.85 -25.10 38.43
C PRO A 115 0.48 -24.41 38.07
N LYS A 116 1.40 -25.08 37.36
CA LYS A 116 2.71 -24.53 36.95
C LYS A 116 2.72 -23.89 35.56
N VAL A 117 1.55 -23.56 35.03
CA VAL A 117 1.42 -23.06 33.66
C VAL A 117 1.90 -21.61 33.58
N ARG A 118 2.89 -21.43 32.71
CA ARG A 118 3.58 -20.19 32.43
C ARG A 118 2.90 -19.43 31.30
N ASP A 119 3.13 -18.14 31.25
CA ASP A 119 2.61 -17.30 30.18
C ASP A 119 3.41 -17.59 28.90
N LEU A 120 2.70 -17.88 27.83
CA LEU A 120 3.30 -18.13 26.52
C LEU A 120 3.23 -16.84 25.70
N SER A 121 4.37 -16.42 25.16
CA SER A 121 4.49 -15.25 24.29
C SER A 121 5.13 -15.67 22.98
N TYR A 122 4.59 -15.21 21.87
CA TYR A 122 5.14 -15.51 20.56
C TYR A 122 4.90 -14.35 19.61
N SER A 123 5.71 -14.26 18.57
CA SER A 123 5.57 -13.22 17.55
C SER A 123 5.79 -13.79 16.17
N GLY A 124 4.97 -13.36 15.22
CA GLY A 124 5.05 -13.77 13.81
C GLY A 124 5.25 -12.58 12.88
N TYR A 125 5.74 -12.86 11.68
CA TYR A 125 5.82 -11.86 10.62
C TYR A 125 4.57 -11.89 9.74
N PHE A 126 3.96 -10.72 9.55
CA PHE A 126 2.74 -10.52 8.77
C PHE A 126 2.92 -9.38 7.77
N TRP A 127 2.27 -9.46 6.61
CA TRP A 127 2.19 -8.34 5.66
C TRP A 127 0.97 -8.44 4.77
N ILE A 128 0.64 -7.33 4.12
CA ILE A 128 -0.40 -7.27 3.11
C ILE A 128 0.19 -7.84 1.81
N GLU A 129 -0.27 -9.03 1.43
CA GLU A 129 0.10 -9.69 0.17
C GLU A 129 -0.80 -9.24 -0.98
N ASP A 130 -2.09 -9.03 -0.69
CA ASP A 130 -3.07 -8.52 -1.65
C ASP A 130 -3.74 -7.24 -1.10
N PRO A 131 -3.21 -6.06 -1.47
CA PRO A 131 -3.77 -4.75 -1.16
C PRO A 131 -5.26 -4.60 -1.44
N LYS A 132 -5.73 -5.21 -2.54
CA LYS A 132 -7.14 -5.09 -2.94
C LYS A 132 -8.02 -5.85 -1.96
N SER A 133 -7.76 -7.12 -1.74
CA SER A 133 -8.53 -7.95 -0.80
C SER A 133 -8.47 -7.38 0.61
N PHE A 134 -7.31 -6.86 1.03
CA PHE A 134 -7.16 -6.21 2.33
C PHE A 134 -8.12 -5.03 2.51
N PHE A 135 -8.10 -4.04 1.62
CA PHE A 135 -8.95 -2.86 1.77
C PHE A 135 -10.43 -3.11 1.43
N GLU A 136 -10.75 -4.13 0.64
CA GLU A 136 -12.13 -4.59 0.47
C GLU A 136 -12.68 -5.18 1.79
N SER A 137 -11.85 -5.93 2.53
CA SER A 137 -12.23 -6.52 3.81
C SER A 137 -12.18 -5.54 5.00
N GLU A 138 -11.29 -4.54 4.93
CA GLU A 138 -11.08 -3.50 5.94
C GLU A 138 -11.57 -2.13 5.45
N ARG A 139 -12.79 -2.05 4.93
CA ARG A 139 -13.33 -0.81 4.35
C ARG A 139 -13.28 0.40 5.31
N ASP A 140 -13.53 0.16 6.60
CA ASP A 140 -13.46 1.20 7.62
C ASP A 140 -12.02 1.67 7.89
N CYS A 141 -11.02 0.85 7.58
CA CYS A 141 -9.62 1.26 7.59
C CYS A 141 -9.35 2.25 6.46
N LEU A 142 -9.77 1.89 5.25
CA LEU A 142 -9.55 2.69 4.07
C LEU A 142 -10.15 4.09 4.19
N LEU A 143 -11.36 4.20 4.73
CA LEU A 143 -12.02 5.50 4.95
C LEU A 143 -11.25 6.41 5.92
N ARG A 144 -10.43 5.86 6.82
CA ARG A 144 -9.52 6.63 7.68
C ARG A 144 -8.24 7.03 6.96
N VAL A 145 -7.73 6.18 6.08
CA VAL A 145 -6.50 6.39 5.32
C VAL A 145 -6.66 7.51 4.26
N ILE A 146 -7.79 7.54 3.54
CA ILE A 146 -8.05 8.50 2.44
C ILE A 146 -7.79 9.97 2.84
N PRO A 147 -8.34 10.51 3.94
CA PRO A 147 -8.16 11.91 4.31
C PRO A 147 -6.77 12.25 4.88
N ALA A 148 -6.02 11.26 5.37
CA ALA A 148 -4.84 11.52 6.20
C ALA A 148 -3.57 11.85 5.40
N GLN A 149 -3.48 11.50 4.11
CA GLN A 149 -2.26 11.54 3.27
C GLN A 149 -1.03 10.79 3.89
N SER A 150 -1.19 10.20 5.07
CA SER A 150 -0.26 9.35 5.80
C SER A 150 -0.80 7.93 5.73
N SER A 151 -0.54 7.25 4.61
CA SER A 151 -1.06 5.90 4.37
C SER A 151 -0.43 4.86 5.30
N GLN A 152 0.70 5.17 5.93
CA GLN A 152 1.51 4.17 6.58
C GLN A 152 0.95 3.71 7.93
N GLU A 153 0.84 4.63 8.89
CA GLU A 153 0.49 4.32 10.26
C GLU A 153 -0.91 3.70 10.39
N ASP A 154 -1.89 4.28 9.69
CA ASP A 154 -3.27 3.80 9.74
C ASP A 154 -3.40 2.41 9.11
N THR A 155 -2.74 2.15 7.98
CA THR A 155 -2.73 0.83 7.35
C THR A 155 -2.08 -0.21 8.26
N THR A 156 -0.93 0.12 8.88
CA THR A 156 -0.29 -0.76 9.87
C THR A 156 -1.20 -1.04 11.05
N ARG A 157 -1.90 -0.03 11.58
CA ARG A 157 -2.83 -0.19 12.70
C ARG A 157 -3.98 -1.15 12.36
N CYS A 158 -4.51 -1.08 11.14
CA CYS A 158 -5.57 -1.98 10.70
C CYS A 158 -5.07 -3.42 10.50
N LEU A 159 -3.89 -3.57 9.89
CA LEU A 159 -3.23 -4.87 9.78
C LEU A 159 -3.03 -5.49 11.18
N THR A 160 -2.51 -4.71 12.13
CA THR A 160 -2.33 -5.12 13.52
C THR A 160 -3.65 -5.59 14.14
N ALA A 161 -4.69 -4.78 14.08
CA ALA A 161 -5.98 -5.12 14.68
C ALA A 161 -6.58 -6.42 14.11
N ARG A 162 -6.50 -6.62 12.78
CA ARG A 162 -7.00 -7.83 12.13
C ARG A 162 -6.21 -9.08 12.52
N VAL A 163 -4.88 -8.98 12.56
CA VAL A 163 -4.03 -10.09 12.98
C VAL A 163 -4.22 -10.41 14.46
N GLU A 164 -4.29 -9.40 15.33
CA GLU A 164 -4.54 -9.57 16.76
C GLU A 164 -5.86 -10.29 17.03
N TYR A 165 -6.93 -9.96 16.28
CA TYR A 165 -8.20 -10.66 16.35
C TYR A 165 -8.06 -12.16 16.10
N TYR A 166 -7.40 -12.56 15.01
CA TYR A 166 -7.23 -13.99 14.70
C TYR A 166 -6.26 -14.70 15.64
N LEU A 167 -5.24 -14.01 16.13
CA LEU A 167 -4.36 -14.55 17.18
C LEU A 167 -5.14 -14.78 18.48
N TYR A 168 -6.04 -13.86 18.84
CA TYR A 168 -6.92 -14.02 20.00
C TYR A 168 -7.86 -15.22 19.84
N GLU A 169 -8.54 -15.33 18.71
CA GLU A 169 -9.45 -16.46 18.44
C GLU A 169 -8.71 -17.81 18.47
N MET A 170 -7.53 -17.88 17.86
CA MET A 170 -6.68 -19.07 17.91
C MET A 170 -6.25 -19.41 19.35
N ASN A 171 -5.80 -18.42 20.13
CA ASN A 171 -5.39 -18.60 21.52
C ASN A 171 -6.53 -19.13 22.39
N ASN A 172 -7.75 -18.66 22.15
CA ASN A 172 -8.93 -19.10 22.86
C ASN A 172 -9.32 -20.55 22.48
N ALA A 173 -9.34 -20.85 21.17
CA ALA A 173 -9.70 -22.17 20.66
C ALA A 173 -8.69 -23.27 21.03
N HIS A 174 -7.40 -22.96 21.01
CA HIS A 174 -6.31 -23.93 21.20
C HIS A 174 -5.60 -23.79 22.55
N SER A 175 -6.22 -23.14 23.55
CA SER A 175 -5.59 -22.87 24.85
C SER A 175 -4.99 -24.12 25.51
N LYS A 176 -5.65 -25.29 25.41
CA LYS A 176 -5.12 -26.55 25.98
C LYS A 176 -3.91 -27.10 25.21
N GLU A 177 -3.91 -27.00 23.89
CA GLU A 177 -2.78 -27.40 23.06
C GLU A 177 -1.58 -26.47 23.28
N LEU A 178 -1.86 -25.18 23.45
CA LEU A 178 -0.85 -24.17 23.72
C LEU A 178 -0.08 -24.42 25.03
N ALA A 179 -0.72 -25.08 26.01
CA ALA A 179 -0.07 -25.52 27.24
C ALA A 179 1.06 -26.54 27.03
N LEU A 180 1.10 -27.23 25.87
CA LEU A 180 2.15 -28.20 25.55
C LEU A 180 3.46 -27.54 25.10
N PHE A 181 3.45 -26.24 24.80
CA PHE A 181 4.65 -25.49 24.42
C PHE A 181 5.25 -24.82 25.67
N TYR A 182 6.16 -25.53 26.34
CA TYR A 182 6.78 -25.08 27.59
C TYR A 182 8.30 -24.88 27.48
N ASN A 183 8.91 -25.25 26.36
CA ASN A 183 10.35 -25.16 26.15
C ASN A 183 10.69 -24.46 24.82
N PRO A 184 10.97 -23.15 24.84
CA PRO A 184 11.33 -22.40 23.63
C PRO A 184 12.70 -22.80 23.06
N ARG A 185 13.52 -23.55 23.80
CA ARG A 185 14.81 -24.08 23.34
C ARG A 185 14.69 -25.43 22.63
N ASP A 186 13.50 -26.05 22.64
CA ASP A 186 13.24 -27.29 21.90
C ASP A 186 12.80 -26.96 20.46
N PRO A 187 13.61 -27.27 19.44
CA PRO A 187 13.28 -26.97 18.06
C PRO A 187 11.98 -27.64 17.58
N GLN A 188 11.63 -28.81 18.13
CA GLN A 188 10.38 -29.49 17.76
C GLN A 188 9.15 -28.75 18.30
N GLN A 189 9.27 -28.07 19.44
CA GLN A 189 8.19 -27.21 19.96
C GLN A 189 8.04 -25.95 19.12
N VAL A 190 9.15 -25.31 18.72
CA VAL A 190 9.12 -24.13 17.84
C VAL A 190 8.43 -24.44 16.51
N VAL A 191 8.81 -25.55 15.85
CA VAL A 191 8.21 -25.97 14.58
C VAL A 191 6.73 -26.31 14.72
N ARG A 192 6.35 -27.01 15.79
CA ARG A 192 4.94 -27.37 16.03
C ARG A 192 4.08 -26.14 16.37
N LEU A 193 4.62 -25.17 17.11
CA LEU A 193 3.92 -23.92 17.39
C LEU A 193 3.72 -23.10 16.11
N ASP A 194 4.76 -22.99 15.28
CA ASP A 194 4.64 -22.31 13.98
C ASP A 194 3.58 -22.96 13.07
N ALA A 195 3.54 -24.30 13.02
CA ALA A 195 2.52 -25.05 12.31
C ALA A 195 1.12 -24.79 12.88
N LEU A 196 0.95 -24.85 14.21
CA LEU A 196 -0.32 -24.57 14.86
C LEU A 196 -0.85 -23.16 14.55
N ILE A 197 0.03 -22.15 14.58
CA ILE A 197 -0.33 -20.79 14.19
C ILE A 197 -0.76 -20.79 12.72
N LYS A 198 0.09 -21.28 11.82
CA LYS A 198 -0.14 -21.27 10.38
C LYS A 198 -1.45 -21.96 10.00
N ASP A 199 -1.71 -23.15 10.52
CA ASP A 199 -2.86 -23.96 10.15
C ASP A 199 -4.19 -23.32 10.58
N ASN A 200 -4.17 -22.48 11.62
CA ASN A 200 -5.37 -21.85 12.17
C ASN A 200 -5.61 -20.41 11.71
N ILE A 201 -4.56 -19.64 11.42
CA ILE A 201 -4.72 -18.21 11.06
C ILE A 201 -4.40 -17.90 9.59
N ALA A 202 -3.61 -18.73 8.89
CA ALA A 202 -3.15 -18.35 7.55
C ALA A 202 -4.28 -18.32 6.52
N ALA A 203 -5.20 -19.29 6.56
CA ALA A 203 -6.33 -19.34 5.65
C ALA A 203 -7.27 -18.13 5.81
N PRO A 204 -7.80 -17.82 7.02
CA PRO A 204 -8.66 -16.65 7.17
C PRO A 204 -7.91 -15.34 6.90
N LEU A 205 -6.65 -15.19 7.34
CA LEU A 205 -5.88 -13.98 7.01
C LEU A 205 -5.70 -13.78 5.50
N LYS A 206 -5.54 -14.86 4.74
CA LYS A 206 -5.41 -14.80 3.27
C LYS A 206 -6.68 -14.28 2.60
N GLU A 207 -7.86 -14.61 3.14
CA GLU A 207 -9.14 -14.04 2.66
C GLU A 207 -9.19 -12.52 2.85
N HIS A 208 -8.50 -12.01 3.87
CA HIS A 208 -8.28 -10.59 4.13
C HIS A 208 -7.05 -10.02 3.40
N GLY A 209 -6.45 -10.74 2.44
CA GLY A 209 -5.25 -10.28 1.71
C GLY A 209 -3.98 -10.19 2.56
N ILE A 210 -3.96 -10.79 3.76
CA ILE A 210 -2.85 -10.78 4.72
C ILE A 210 -2.13 -12.12 4.67
N ARG A 211 -0.80 -12.09 4.68
CA ARG A 211 0.04 -13.29 4.71
C ARG A 211 0.83 -13.41 6.01
N TYR A 212 0.88 -14.63 6.53
CA TYR A 212 1.81 -15.07 7.57
C TYR A 212 3.09 -15.66 6.95
N ALA A 213 4.28 -15.17 7.33
CA ALA A 213 5.56 -15.77 6.90
C ALA A 213 5.97 -16.95 7.75
N GLY A 214 5.70 -16.86 9.05
CA GLY A 214 6.29 -17.75 10.04
C GLY A 214 6.59 -17.06 11.35
N LEU A 215 6.88 -17.91 12.32
CA LEU A 215 7.23 -17.57 13.69
C LEU A 215 8.60 -16.89 13.74
N TYR A 216 8.68 -15.75 14.43
CA TYR A 216 9.91 -15.03 14.70
C TYR A 216 10.48 -15.34 16.08
N SER A 217 9.62 -15.34 17.11
CA SER A 217 10.04 -15.60 18.48
C SER A 217 8.98 -16.38 19.24
N PHE A 218 9.43 -17.17 20.21
CA PHE A 218 8.63 -17.93 21.16
C PHE A 218 9.35 -17.89 22.50
N ASP A 219 8.63 -17.49 23.55
CA ASP A 219 9.11 -17.36 24.92
C ASP A 219 8.05 -17.86 25.91
N VAL A 220 8.50 -18.25 27.10
CA VAL A 220 7.67 -18.79 28.18
C VAL A 220 8.09 -18.14 29.50
N GLN A 221 7.19 -17.35 30.10
CA GLN A 221 7.43 -16.52 31.29
C GLN A 221 6.73 -17.06 32.54
#